data_AF-W2CWA7-F1
#
_entry.id   AF-W2CWA7-F1
#
_cell.length_a   1.000
_cell.length_b   1.000
_cell.length_c   1.000
_cell.angle_alpha   90.00
_cell.angle_beta   90.00
_cell.angle_gamma   90.00
#
_symmetry.space_group_name_H-M   'P 1'
#
loop_
_entity.id
_entity.type
_entity.pdbx_description
1 polymer ?
#
loop_
_entity_poly.entity_id
_entity_poly.type
_entity_poly.pdbx_seq_one_letter_code
_entity_poly.pdbx_strand_id
1 'polypeptide(L)'
;MKNAVILKSSPTNGTGPEQALYFTRSFSEPLLVIWCGNIIARDCCIARAGARARELAGRNKPLGNWDIINIRMVDIRRPDPKRDFAEGVSVWPEKNTEAMIDEVLAQVSAASAQKECFNNPVVEGTYFKEITWGSVPPLNKFPFLISYGDPAPSNRTTHRKGVKALGSFKSNVLLGILDGRLYVITAFLDHVTNDEFVNWYYYQKDYVRDRTTIYNYIENNKLQDPFYEQVFKPLFLQKAIERKFIISIAPDERAKPDKFARIEGNLEPLNRAGNLIFNIAEKENPHMQRLEEQFKLFDDGLPAPADGPDAVEGGYFVAQRKVAAITPTAWSIGTRPVNKKRY
;
A
#
# COMPACT_ATOMS: atom_id res chain seq x y z
N MET A 1 38.37 9.85 25.34
CA MET A 1 37.13 9.21 25.85
C MET A 1 37.53 7.89 26.51
N LYS A 2 37.49 7.77 27.85
CA LYS A 2 37.91 6.52 28.52
C LYS A 2 36.77 5.64 29.04
N ASN A 3 35.53 6.12 29.13
CA ASN A 3 34.39 5.35 29.61
C ASN A 3 33.17 5.58 28.70
N ALA A 4 32.99 4.73 27.68
CA ALA A 4 31.80 4.71 26.83
C ALA A 4 31.21 3.30 26.87
N VAL A 5 29.94 3.19 27.24
CA VAL A 5 29.19 1.92 27.20
C VAL A 5 28.26 1.98 25.99
N ILE A 6 28.43 1.04 25.06
CA ILE A 6 27.58 0.89 23.87
C ILE A 6 26.58 -0.23 24.15
N LEU A 7 25.29 0.08 24.15
CA LEU A 7 24.24 -0.90 24.37
C LEU A 7 23.51 -1.23 23.08
N LYS A 8 23.59 -2.51 22.67
CA LYS A 8 22.75 -3.12 21.63
C LYS A 8 21.79 -4.09 22.32
N SER A 9 20.59 -3.60 22.67
CA SER A 9 19.36 -4.35 23.09
C SER A 9 19.46 -5.46 24.16
N SER A 10 18.79 -5.31 25.32
CA SER A 10 18.17 -6.37 26.18
C SER A 10 17.54 -5.77 27.46
N PRO A 11 16.66 -6.44 28.26
CA PRO A 11 15.68 -7.49 28.00
C PRO A 11 14.21 -7.02 28.19
N THR A 12 13.28 -7.94 27.96
CA THR A 12 11.85 -7.79 27.68
C THR A 12 10.89 -7.48 28.84
N ASN A 13 11.33 -7.11 30.05
CA ASN A 13 10.37 -6.93 31.16
C ASN A 13 10.62 -5.65 31.97
N GLY A 14 9.79 -4.61 31.72
CA GLY A 14 9.39 -3.56 32.67
C GLY A 14 10.44 -2.63 33.30
N THR A 15 11.70 -3.02 33.43
CA THR A 15 12.76 -2.23 34.09
C THR A 15 13.51 -1.43 33.03
N GLY A 16 13.22 -0.14 32.94
CA GLY A 16 13.91 0.77 32.03
C GLY A 16 15.39 0.98 32.39
N PRO A 17 16.17 1.62 31.50
CA PRO A 17 17.61 1.86 31.69
C PRO A 17 17.95 2.66 32.97
N GLU A 18 17.00 3.41 33.51
CA GLU A 18 17.09 4.09 34.80
C GLU A 18 17.45 3.16 35.96
N GLN A 19 16.80 2.00 36.04
CA GLN A 19 16.98 1.07 37.16
C GLN A 19 18.18 0.14 36.95
N ALA A 20 18.51 -0.19 35.70
CA ALA A 20 19.52 -1.20 35.39
C ALA A 20 20.94 -0.63 35.15
N LEU A 21 21.08 0.62 34.70
CA LEU A 21 22.37 1.13 34.20
C LEU A 21 22.85 2.42 34.89
N TYR A 22 21.97 3.39 35.13
CA TYR A 22 22.42 4.71 35.58
C TYR A 22 23.02 4.72 37.00
N PHE A 23 22.72 3.72 37.82
CA PHE A 23 23.25 3.57 39.17
C PHE A 23 24.47 2.62 39.25
N THR A 24 24.87 1.97 38.16
CA THR A 24 26.07 1.10 38.14
C THR A 24 27.37 1.87 37.86
N ARG A 25 27.30 3.21 37.84
CA ARG A 25 28.44 4.10 37.53
C ARG A 25 29.03 4.71 38.80
N SER A 26 30.30 5.11 38.73
CA SER A 26 30.89 6.00 39.73
C SER A 26 30.23 7.39 39.65
N PHE A 27 29.87 7.95 40.80
CA PHE A 27 29.35 9.32 40.90
C PHE A 27 30.44 10.39 40.77
N SER A 28 31.71 10.01 40.99
CA SER A 28 32.85 10.93 41.02
C SER A 28 33.41 11.25 39.63
N GLU A 29 32.98 10.54 38.59
CA GLU A 29 33.54 10.64 37.24
C GLU A 29 32.45 10.95 36.19
N PRO A 30 32.72 11.84 35.22
CA PRO A 30 31.83 12.01 34.08
C PRO A 30 31.69 10.73 33.24
N LEU A 31 30.47 10.37 32.86
CA LEU A 31 30.16 9.22 32.01
C LEU A 31 29.36 9.66 30.78
N LEU A 32 29.80 9.22 29.60
CA LEU A 32 29.03 9.31 28.36
C LEU A 32 28.38 7.94 28.08
N VAL A 33 27.05 7.93 27.96
CA VAL A 33 26.27 6.75 27.58
C VAL A 33 25.77 6.96 26.15
N ILE A 34 26.07 6.03 25.25
CA ILE A 34 25.65 6.10 23.84
C ILE A 34 24.70 4.93 23.56
N TRP A 35 23.49 5.28 23.13
CA TRP A 35 22.49 4.33 22.65
C TRP A 35 22.52 4.33 21.12
N CYS A 36 22.75 3.16 20.53
CA CYS A 36 22.74 2.98 19.07
C CYS A 36 21.77 1.86 18.72
N GLY A 37 20.69 2.19 18.02
CA GLY A 37 19.73 1.21 17.52
C GLY A 37 18.57 1.88 16.82
N ASN A 38 17.74 1.05 16.19
CA ASN A 38 16.61 1.50 15.39
C ASN A 38 15.34 1.63 16.24
N ILE A 39 14.45 2.57 15.88
CA ILE A 39 13.12 2.69 16.49
C ILE A 39 12.20 1.66 15.84
N ILE A 40 12.24 0.44 16.40
CA ILE A 40 11.57 -0.72 15.82
C ILE A 40 10.12 -0.93 16.31
N ALA A 41 9.69 -0.25 17.36
CA ALA A 41 8.31 -0.28 17.86
C ALA A 41 7.97 1.08 18.50
N ARG A 42 6.67 1.37 18.68
CA ARG A 42 6.21 2.55 19.44
C ARG A 42 6.80 2.58 20.85
N ASP A 43 6.94 1.40 21.47
CA ASP A 43 7.58 1.22 22.76
C ASP A 43 8.71 0.18 22.68
N CYS A 44 9.94 0.65 22.56
CA CYS A 44 11.15 -0.17 22.59
C CYS A 44 12.26 0.51 23.39
N CYS A 45 13.35 -0.20 23.68
CA CYS A 45 14.47 0.33 24.47
C CYS A 45 15.03 1.65 23.90
N ILE A 46 15.13 1.74 22.58
CA ILE A 46 15.63 2.93 21.87
C ILE A 46 14.63 4.09 21.97
N ALA A 47 13.33 3.83 21.79
CA ALA A 47 12.28 4.84 21.95
C ALA A 47 12.25 5.41 23.38
N ARG A 48 12.36 4.54 24.41
CA ARG A 48 12.44 4.93 25.81
C ARG A 48 13.69 5.75 26.12
N ALA A 49 14.85 5.31 25.61
CA ALA A 49 16.11 6.05 25.78
C ALA A 49 16.04 7.44 25.13
N GLY A 50 15.47 7.54 23.93
CA GLY A 50 15.28 8.81 23.24
C GLY A 50 14.32 9.77 23.96
N ALA A 51 13.21 9.25 24.51
CA ALA A 51 12.30 10.05 25.34
C ALA A 51 13.02 10.62 26.58
N ARG A 52 13.81 9.79 27.28
CA ARG A 52 14.61 10.24 28.43
C ARG A 52 15.69 11.25 28.04
N ALA A 53 16.36 11.05 26.91
CA ALA A 53 17.34 11.99 26.42
C ALA A 53 16.73 13.37 26.12
N ARG A 54 15.54 13.42 25.52
CA ARG A 54 14.81 14.68 25.29
C ARG A 54 14.41 15.37 26.58
N GLU A 55 13.93 14.63 27.57
CA GLU A 55 13.62 15.17 28.91
C GLU A 55 14.87 15.78 29.57
N LEU A 56 16.00 15.07 29.53
CA LEU A 56 17.26 15.53 30.11
C LEU A 56 17.88 16.71 29.37
N ALA A 57 17.55 16.90 28.09
CA ALA A 57 17.96 18.06 27.29
C ALA A 57 17.29 19.36 27.77
N GLY A 58 16.07 19.28 28.34
CA GLY A 58 15.30 20.45 28.80
C GLY A 58 15.72 21.01 30.15
N ARG A 59 16.73 20.44 30.83
CA ARG A 59 17.20 20.91 32.13
C ARG A 59 18.05 22.19 31.99
N ASN A 60 18.10 23.00 33.06
CA ASN A 60 18.96 24.20 33.13
C ASN A 60 20.44 23.92 32.75
N LYS A 61 20.91 22.71 33.04
CA LYS A 61 22.16 22.16 32.50
C LYS A 61 21.77 20.95 31.63
N PRO A 62 21.78 21.08 30.29
CA PRO A 62 21.35 20.01 29.39
C PRO A 62 22.28 18.81 29.48
N LEU A 63 21.70 17.61 29.60
CA LEU A 63 22.46 16.35 29.76
C LEU A 63 22.09 15.27 28.74
N GLY A 64 21.12 15.53 27.88
CA GLY A 64 20.66 14.59 26.86
C GLY A 64 20.79 15.17 25.46
N ASN A 65 21.13 14.29 24.51
CA ASN A 65 21.02 14.55 23.08
C ASN A 65 20.31 13.35 22.44
N TRP A 66 19.51 13.60 21.41
CA TRP A 66 18.77 12.57 20.70
C TRP A 66 18.62 12.92 19.23
N ASP A 67 19.20 12.08 18.37
CA ASP A 67 19.16 12.24 16.92
C ASP A 67 18.57 10.98 16.29
N ILE A 68 17.78 11.16 15.22
CA ILE A 68 17.27 10.08 14.39
C ILE A 68 17.89 10.25 13.02
N ILE A 69 18.59 9.24 12.56
CA ILE A 69 19.24 9.23 11.24
C ILE A 69 18.74 7.99 10.49
N ASN A 70 18.06 8.23 9.36
CA ASN A 70 17.57 7.19 8.46
C ASN A 70 18.62 6.88 7.37
N ILE A 71 18.52 5.73 6.70
CA ILE A 71 19.48 5.38 5.63
C ILE A 71 19.45 6.39 4.47
N ARG A 72 18.26 6.92 4.18
CA ARG A 72 18.01 8.03 3.27
C ARG A 72 17.27 9.13 4.02
N MET A 73 17.58 10.39 3.74
CA MET A 73 16.87 11.53 4.32
C MET A 73 16.69 12.66 3.31
N VAL A 74 15.60 13.42 3.45
CA VAL A 74 15.39 14.68 2.69
C VAL A 74 16.06 15.84 3.42
N ASP A 75 15.89 15.90 4.74
CA ASP A 75 16.50 16.89 5.62
C ASP A 75 17.00 16.20 6.89
N ILE A 76 18.32 16.13 7.04
CA ILE A 76 18.96 15.49 8.19
C ILE A 76 18.58 16.12 9.54
N ARG A 77 18.18 17.40 9.54
CA ARG A 77 17.77 18.13 10.75
C ARG A 77 16.31 17.90 11.11
N ARG A 78 15.52 17.39 10.16
CA ARG A 78 14.10 17.14 10.34
C ARG A 78 13.75 15.76 9.80
N PRO A 79 14.09 14.70 10.55
CA PRO A 79 13.75 13.34 10.20
C PRO A 79 12.24 13.21 9.98
N ASP A 80 11.87 12.75 8.81
CA ASP A 80 10.49 12.49 8.42
C ASP A 80 10.48 11.15 7.69
N PRO A 81 10.21 10.04 8.39
CA PRO A 81 10.32 8.72 7.79
C PRO A 81 9.50 8.55 6.51
N LYS A 82 8.39 9.29 6.35
CA LYS A 82 7.53 9.23 5.16
C LYS A 82 8.24 9.84 3.96
N ARG A 83 8.75 11.06 4.13
CA ARG A 83 9.45 11.79 3.06
C ARG A 83 10.83 11.24 2.80
N ASP A 84 11.52 10.82 3.86
CA ASP A 84 12.84 10.19 3.80
C ASP A 84 12.83 8.90 2.98
N PHE A 85 11.77 8.09 3.11
CA PHE A 85 11.60 6.89 2.30
C PHE A 85 11.33 7.20 0.82
N ALA A 86 10.44 8.15 0.55
CA ALA A 86 9.95 8.42 -0.80
C ALA A 86 10.91 9.29 -1.64
N GLU A 87 11.55 10.27 -1.00
CA GLU A 87 12.28 11.36 -1.65
C GLU A 87 13.73 11.49 -1.15
N GLY A 88 14.10 10.76 -0.10
CA GLY A 88 15.40 10.90 0.55
C GLY A 88 16.55 10.38 -0.30
N VAL A 89 17.74 10.87 0.03
CA VAL A 89 19.03 10.39 -0.52
C VAL A 89 19.90 9.86 0.61
N SER A 90 20.84 8.99 0.27
CA SER A 90 21.77 8.38 1.21
C SER A 90 22.41 9.44 2.10
N VAL A 91 22.30 9.24 3.42
CA VAL A 91 22.94 10.12 4.40
C VAL A 91 24.45 9.90 4.48
N TRP A 92 24.95 8.82 3.87
CA TRP A 92 26.38 8.50 3.82
C TRP A 92 26.78 7.96 2.43
N PRO A 93 26.78 8.82 1.38
CA PRO A 93 27.01 8.39 0.01
C PRO A 93 28.38 7.74 -0.24
N GLU A 94 29.41 8.14 0.53
CA GLU A 94 30.76 7.58 0.42
C GLU A 94 30.83 6.12 0.88
N LYS A 95 29.87 5.67 1.70
CA LYS A 95 29.81 4.31 2.25
C LYS A 95 28.70 3.47 1.64
N ASN A 96 27.53 4.08 1.40
CA ASN A 96 26.35 3.42 0.87
C ASN A 96 25.86 4.20 -0.36
N THR A 97 26.22 3.72 -1.54
CA THR A 97 25.68 4.28 -2.80
C THR A 97 24.19 3.95 -2.93
N GLU A 98 23.45 4.74 -3.73
CA GLU A 98 22.01 4.50 -3.95
C GLU A 98 21.72 3.10 -4.50
N ALA A 99 22.57 2.61 -5.42
CA ALA A 99 22.42 1.27 -5.99
C ALA A 99 22.57 0.17 -4.92
N MET A 100 23.54 0.31 -4.00
CA MET A 100 23.72 -0.63 -2.90
C MET A 100 22.53 -0.62 -1.93
N ILE A 101 21.97 0.57 -1.67
CA ILE A 101 20.77 0.69 -0.82
C ILE A 101 19.59 -0.01 -1.49
N ASP A 102 19.36 0.22 -2.79
CA ASP A 102 18.29 -0.42 -3.54
C ASP A 102 18.41 -1.96 -3.57
N GLU A 103 19.63 -2.49 -3.75
CA GLU A 103 19.88 -3.94 -3.73
C GLU A 103 19.56 -4.59 -2.39
N VAL A 104 19.86 -3.91 -1.28
CA VAL A 104 19.56 -4.42 0.07
C VAL A 104 18.07 -4.28 0.37
N LEU A 105 17.46 -3.14 0.03
CA LEU A 105 16.02 -2.91 0.24
C LEU A 105 15.15 -3.88 -0.58
N ALA A 106 15.62 -4.30 -1.77
CA ALA A 106 14.93 -5.30 -2.59
C ALA A 106 14.91 -6.72 -1.98
N GLN A 107 15.80 -7.01 -1.03
CA GLN A 107 15.88 -8.33 -0.37
C GLN A 107 14.96 -8.47 0.83
N VAL A 108 14.34 -7.37 1.29
CA VAL A 108 13.52 -7.34 2.50
C VAL A 108 12.12 -6.80 2.21
N SER A 109 11.16 -7.13 3.07
CA SER A 109 9.81 -6.57 2.94
C SER A 109 9.81 -5.06 3.18
N ALA A 110 8.83 -4.36 2.61
CA ALA A 110 8.69 -2.92 2.80
C ALA A 110 8.52 -2.58 4.29
N ALA A 111 7.82 -3.43 5.04
CA ALA A 111 7.65 -3.33 6.48
C ALA A 111 9.00 -3.35 7.24
N SER A 112 9.85 -4.33 6.92
CA SER A 112 11.18 -4.46 7.53
C SER A 112 12.09 -3.29 7.16
N ALA A 113 12.05 -2.85 5.90
CA ALA A 113 12.78 -1.67 5.45
C ALA A 113 12.37 -0.42 6.23
N GLN A 114 11.07 -0.16 6.38
CA GLN A 114 10.55 0.99 7.11
C GLN A 114 11.00 0.99 8.58
N LYS A 115 10.92 -0.19 9.22
CA LYS A 115 11.27 -0.39 10.62
C LYS A 115 12.77 -0.23 10.87
N GLU A 116 13.60 -0.89 10.07
CA GLU A 116 15.04 -0.99 10.31
C GLU A 116 15.84 0.13 9.64
N CYS A 117 15.39 0.65 8.50
CA CYS A 117 16.16 1.63 7.73
C CYS A 117 15.62 3.07 7.87
N PHE A 118 14.34 3.23 8.25
CA PHE A 118 13.68 4.54 8.31
C PHE A 118 13.13 4.89 9.69
N ASN A 119 13.48 4.12 10.73
CA ASN A 119 13.02 4.33 12.11
C ASN A 119 11.51 4.55 12.21
N ASN A 120 10.77 3.92 11.29
CA ASN A 120 9.34 3.98 11.22
C ASN A 120 8.83 2.63 11.68
N PRO A 121 8.45 2.48 12.96
CA PRO A 121 7.78 1.30 13.42
C PRO A 121 6.40 1.28 12.76
N VAL A 122 6.35 0.79 11.52
CA VAL A 122 5.10 0.51 10.80
C VAL A 122 4.39 -0.51 11.65
N VAL A 123 3.33 -0.04 12.29
CA VAL A 123 2.41 -0.89 13.03
C VAL A 123 1.83 -1.83 11.97
N GLU A 124 1.82 -3.14 12.22
CA GLU A 124 0.94 -4.03 11.45
C GLU A 124 -0.42 -3.37 11.39
N GLY A 125 -0.91 -3.10 10.18
CA GLY A 125 -2.11 -2.31 9.93
C GLY A 125 -3.22 -2.75 10.87
N THR A 126 -3.79 -1.80 11.60
CA THR A 126 -4.73 -2.14 12.68
C THR A 126 -6.02 -2.81 12.16
N TYR A 127 -6.32 -2.62 10.88
CA TYR A 127 -7.58 -2.98 10.23
C TYR A 127 -7.57 -4.36 9.55
N PHE A 128 -6.49 -4.75 8.86
CA PHE A 128 -6.41 -6.01 8.11
C PHE A 128 -5.27 -6.90 8.62
N LYS A 129 -5.39 -7.37 9.87
CA LYS A 129 -4.34 -8.19 10.51
C LYS A 129 -4.13 -9.54 9.80
N GLU A 130 -5.22 -10.16 9.36
CA GLU A 130 -5.21 -11.45 8.68
C GLU A 130 -6.05 -11.36 7.42
N ILE A 131 -5.57 -11.99 6.34
CA ILE A 131 -6.31 -12.14 5.09
C ILE A 131 -6.76 -13.59 4.97
N THR A 132 -8.04 -13.77 4.69
CA THR A 132 -8.61 -15.12 4.52
C THR A 132 -8.26 -15.64 3.14
N TRP A 133 -7.43 -16.68 3.09
CA TRP A 133 -7.17 -17.42 1.86
C TRP A 133 -8.12 -18.62 1.76
N GLY A 134 -8.80 -18.76 0.64
CA GLY A 134 -9.80 -19.81 0.44
C GLY A 134 -9.89 -20.29 -1.00
N SER A 135 -10.53 -21.45 -1.19
CA SER A 135 -10.78 -21.99 -2.52
C SER A 135 -11.83 -21.14 -3.24
N VAL A 136 -11.52 -20.71 -4.46
CA VAL A 136 -12.46 -20.02 -5.32
C VAL A 136 -13.37 -21.05 -6.01
N PRO A 137 -14.70 -20.91 -5.93
CA PRO A 137 -15.62 -21.76 -6.68
C PRO A 137 -15.35 -21.73 -8.19
N PRO A 138 -15.78 -22.75 -8.95
CA PRO A 138 -15.66 -22.72 -10.41
C PRO A 138 -16.18 -21.41 -11.01
N LEU A 139 -15.40 -20.78 -11.90
CA LEU A 139 -15.69 -19.42 -12.39
C LEU A 139 -17.06 -19.29 -13.06
N ASN A 140 -17.57 -20.38 -13.65
CA ASN A 140 -18.90 -20.43 -14.27
C ASN A 140 -20.07 -20.34 -13.28
N LYS A 141 -19.83 -20.47 -11.97
CA LYS A 141 -20.85 -20.24 -10.94
C LYS A 141 -21.06 -18.76 -10.65
N PHE A 142 -20.06 -17.92 -10.96
CA PHE A 142 -20.21 -16.47 -10.78
C PHE A 142 -21.11 -15.92 -11.90
N PRO A 143 -22.12 -15.10 -11.56
CA PRO A 143 -22.99 -14.50 -12.57
C PRO A 143 -22.19 -13.61 -13.54
N PHE A 144 -21.13 -12.98 -13.02
CA PHE A 144 -20.13 -12.23 -13.76
C PHE A 144 -18.92 -12.00 -12.85
N LEU A 145 -17.81 -11.57 -13.45
CA LEU A 145 -16.62 -11.08 -12.77
C LEU A 145 -16.37 -9.61 -13.12
N ILE A 146 -15.68 -8.92 -12.24
CA ILE A 146 -15.18 -7.56 -12.47
C ILE A 146 -13.66 -7.62 -12.59
N SER A 147 -13.14 -7.09 -13.69
CA SER A 147 -11.74 -6.70 -13.85
C SER A 147 -11.67 -5.20 -13.56
N TYR A 148 -11.07 -4.79 -12.44
CA TYR A 148 -11.00 -3.38 -12.04
C TYR A 148 -9.56 -2.90 -12.02
N GLY A 149 -9.23 -1.93 -12.86
CA GLY A 149 -7.92 -1.31 -12.91
C GLY A 149 -7.86 0.06 -12.24
N ASP A 150 -6.86 0.29 -11.39
CA ASP A 150 -6.46 1.59 -10.88
C ASP A 150 -5.16 2.03 -11.61
N PRO A 151 -5.25 3.01 -12.52
CA PRO A 151 -4.09 3.51 -13.24
C PRO A 151 -3.32 4.55 -12.41
N ALA A 152 -2.01 4.34 -12.29
CA ALA A 152 -1.10 5.37 -11.80
C ALA A 152 -0.95 6.50 -12.85
N PRO A 153 -1.17 7.79 -12.48
CA PRO A 153 -1.12 8.92 -13.41
C PRO A 153 0.30 9.29 -13.89
N SER A 154 1.35 8.71 -13.30
CA SER A 154 2.75 9.03 -13.62
C SER A 154 3.44 7.89 -14.37
N ASN A 155 3.96 8.19 -15.57
CA ASN A 155 4.96 7.37 -16.26
C ASN A 155 6.41 7.76 -15.87
N ARG A 156 6.62 8.65 -14.89
CA ARG A 156 7.97 9.06 -14.48
C ARG A 156 8.61 7.94 -13.67
N THR A 157 9.52 7.20 -14.30
CA THR A 157 10.49 6.32 -13.63
C THR A 157 11.65 7.08 -12.99
N THR A 158 11.77 8.39 -13.23
CA THR A 158 12.85 9.24 -12.71
C THR A 158 12.41 10.70 -12.61
N HIS A 159 12.62 11.36 -11.45
CA HIS A 159 12.80 12.83 -11.38
C HIS A 159 13.45 13.32 -10.06
N ARG A 160 14.76 13.12 -9.95
CA ARG A 160 15.83 14.03 -9.49
C ARG A 160 17.12 13.22 -9.69
N LYS A 161 18.23 13.84 -10.10
CA LYS A 161 19.49 13.16 -10.45
C LYS A 161 19.76 11.95 -9.52
N GLY A 162 19.62 10.73 -10.04
CA GLY A 162 19.97 9.49 -9.34
C GLY A 162 18.95 8.88 -8.36
N VAL A 163 17.76 9.46 -8.18
CA VAL A 163 16.74 8.92 -7.25
C VAL A 163 15.58 8.30 -8.04
N LYS A 164 15.42 6.96 -7.97
CA LYS A 164 14.19 6.28 -8.36
C LYS A 164 13.13 6.59 -7.29
N ALA A 165 12.22 7.52 -7.58
CA ALA A 165 10.98 7.57 -6.81
C ALA A 165 10.24 6.24 -7.05
N LEU A 166 9.85 5.53 -5.99
CA LEU A 166 8.84 4.48 -6.12
C LEU A 166 7.59 5.16 -6.70
N GLY A 167 7.29 4.93 -7.98
CA GLY A 167 6.07 5.44 -8.61
C GLY A 167 4.84 4.92 -7.88
N SER A 168 3.64 5.44 -8.14
CA SER A 168 2.44 4.75 -7.66
C SER A 168 2.33 3.37 -8.33
N PHE A 169 1.82 2.37 -7.61
CA PHE A 169 1.58 1.07 -8.22
C PHE A 169 0.42 1.19 -9.20
N LYS A 170 0.49 0.45 -10.31
CA LYS A 170 -0.71 0.16 -11.11
C LYS A 170 -1.30 -1.13 -10.58
N SER A 171 -2.62 -1.18 -10.51
CA SER A 171 -3.34 -2.34 -10.00
C SER A 171 -4.42 -2.76 -10.99
N ASN A 172 -4.55 -4.06 -11.27
CA ASN A 172 -5.72 -4.63 -11.93
C ASN A 172 -6.13 -5.91 -11.19
N VAL A 173 -7.31 -5.88 -10.57
CA VAL A 173 -7.83 -6.98 -9.75
C VAL A 173 -9.00 -7.66 -10.46
N LEU A 174 -8.99 -8.99 -10.49
CA LEU A 174 -10.12 -9.79 -10.94
C LEU A 174 -10.87 -10.30 -9.71
N LEU A 175 -12.14 -9.90 -9.56
CA LEU A 175 -12.96 -10.27 -8.43
C LEU A 175 -14.39 -10.64 -8.81
N GLY A 176 -15.09 -11.34 -7.91
CA GLY A 176 -16.48 -11.72 -8.09
C GLY A 176 -17.20 -11.84 -6.75
N ILE A 177 -18.52 -11.60 -6.77
CA ILE A 177 -19.38 -11.82 -5.60
C ILE A 177 -20.19 -13.09 -5.84
N LEU A 178 -20.16 -14.01 -4.87
CA LEU A 178 -20.97 -15.23 -4.87
C LEU A 178 -21.40 -15.56 -3.44
N ASP A 179 -22.69 -15.84 -3.24
CA ASP A 179 -23.29 -16.15 -1.94
C ASP A 179 -22.94 -15.13 -0.83
N GLY A 180 -22.95 -13.84 -1.19
CA GLY A 180 -22.65 -12.74 -0.27
C GLY A 180 -21.15 -12.58 0.08
N ARG A 181 -20.27 -13.39 -0.50
CA ARG A 181 -18.82 -13.35 -0.30
C ARG A 181 -18.12 -12.70 -1.50
N LEU A 182 -17.12 -11.89 -1.21
CA LEU A 182 -16.23 -11.28 -2.19
C LEU A 182 -15.00 -12.18 -2.37
N TYR A 183 -14.79 -12.66 -3.59
CA TYR A 183 -13.62 -13.45 -3.96
C TYR A 183 -12.67 -12.58 -4.79
N VAL A 184 -11.43 -12.40 -4.31
CA VAL A 184 -10.31 -11.87 -5.09
C VAL A 184 -9.63 -13.05 -5.78
N ILE A 185 -9.87 -13.19 -7.08
CA ILE A 185 -9.56 -14.40 -7.86
C ILE A 185 -8.10 -14.40 -8.30
N THR A 186 -7.63 -13.27 -8.83
CA THR A 186 -6.23 -13.00 -9.16
C THR A 186 -6.04 -11.49 -9.27
N ALA A 187 -4.80 -11.03 -9.26
CA ALA A 187 -4.47 -9.61 -9.36
C ALA A 187 -3.12 -9.41 -10.06
N PHE A 188 -2.97 -8.25 -10.68
CA PHE A 188 -1.70 -7.71 -11.12
C PHE A 188 -1.47 -6.39 -10.39
N LEU A 189 -0.31 -6.26 -9.74
CA LEU A 189 0.01 -5.11 -8.90
C LEU A 189 1.50 -4.86 -8.97
N ASP A 190 1.92 -3.84 -9.72
CA ASP A 190 3.35 -3.56 -9.97
C ASP A 190 3.59 -2.16 -10.55
N HIS A 191 4.86 -1.74 -10.62
CA HIS A 191 5.31 -0.57 -11.37
C HIS A 191 5.58 -0.94 -12.82
N VAL A 192 4.58 -0.78 -13.68
CA VAL A 192 4.68 -1.13 -15.10
C VAL A 192 4.35 0.03 -16.02
N THR A 193 4.68 -0.13 -17.31
CA THR A 193 4.27 0.80 -18.37
C THR A 193 2.74 0.77 -18.57
N ASN A 194 2.19 1.78 -19.26
CA ASN A 194 0.77 1.76 -19.61
C ASN A 194 0.41 0.62 -20.57
N ASP A 195 1.33 0.23 -21.46
CA ASP A 195 1.14 -0.90 -22.38
C ASP A 195 0.92 -2.20 -21.61
N GLU A 196 1.78 -2.47 -20.62
CA GLU A 196 1.71 -3.68 -19.81
C GLU A 196 0.47 -3.68 -18.91
N PHE A 197 0.10 -2.53 -18.35
CA PHE A 197 -1.16 -2.39 -17.63
C PHE A 197 -2.39 -2.74 -18.49
N VAL A 198 -2.40 -2.34 -19.77
CA VAL A 198 -3.46 -2.72 -20.71
C VAL A 198 -3.42 -4.24 -21.00
N ASN A 199 -2.23 -4.85 -21.10
CA ASN A 199 -2.09 -6.30 -21.28
C ASN A 199 -2.73 -7.10 -20.14
N TRP A 200 -2.73 -6.59 -18.90
CA TRP A 200 -3.34 -7.28 -17.75
C TRP A 200 -4.82 -7.61 -17.95
N TYR A 201 -5.59 -6.77 -18.65
CA TYR A 201 -6.99 -7.09 -18.98
C TYR A 201 -7.10 -8.30 -19.91
N TYR A 202 -6.20 -8.41 -20.88
CA TYR A 202 -6.12 -9.57 -21.78
C TYR A 202 -5.65 -10.82 -21.02
N TYR A 203 -4.69 -10.70 -20.10
CA TYR A 203 -4.26 -11.81 -19.26
C TYR A 203 -5.40 -12.34 -18.38
N GLN A 204 -6.22 -11.46 -17.81
CA GLN A 204 -7.39 -11.87 -17.05
C GLN A 204 -8.46 -12.53 -17.94
N LYS A 205 -8.66 -12.04 -19.17
CA LYS A 205 -9.52 -12.73 -20.16
C LYS A 205 -9.02 -14.15 -20.44
N ASP A 206 -7.73 -14.29 -20.73
CA ASP A 206 -7.06 -15.57 -21.01
C ASP A 206 -7.06 -16.50 -19.79
N TYR A 207 -7.03 -15.93 -18.58
CA TYR A 207 -7.20 -16.66 -17.33
C TYR A 207 -8.62 -17.21 -17.19
N VAL A 208 -9.64 -16.38 -17.39
CA VAL A 208 -11.05 -16.79 -17.25
C VAL A 208 -11.48 -17.76 -18.35
N ARG A 209 -10.91 -17.68 -19.56
CA ARG A 209 -11.20 -18.59 -20.70
C ARG A 209 -12.70 -18.72 -21.00
N ASP A 210 -13.39 -17.59 -21.01
CA ASP A 210 -14.82 -17.48 -21.31
C ASP A 210 -15.73 -18.35 -20.41
N ARG A 211 -15.24 -18.79 -19.25
CA ARG A 211 -16.00 -19.55 -18.25
C ARG A 211 -17.12 -18.72 -17.63
N THR A 212 -17.00 -17.39 -17.65
CA THR A 212 -18.01 -16.43 -17.20
C THR A 212 -17.75 -15.07 -17.87
N THR A 213 -18.74 -14.17 -17.82
CA THR A 213 -18.63 -12.82 -18.36
C THR A 213 -17.75 -11.95 -17.47
N ILE A 214 -16.81 -11.21 -18.08
CA ILE A 214 -15.97 -10.22 -17.39
C ILE A 214 -16.45 -8.83 -17.79
N TYR A 215 -16.71 -7.98 -16.81
CA TYR A 215 -16.86 -6.55 -17.04
C TYR A 215 -15.57 -5.82 -16.64
N ASN A 216 -14.98 -5.11 -17.60
CA ASN A 216 -13.73 -4.41 -17.39
C ASN A 216 -14.00 -2.95 -17.04
N TYR A 217 -13.42 -2.50 -15.94
CA TYR A 217 -13.50 -1.15 -15.43
C TYR A 217 -12.11 -0.59 -15.23
N ILE A 218 -11.98 0.71 -15.49
CA ILE A 218 -10.78 1.47 -15.16
C ILE A 218 -11.18 2.69 -14.36
N GLU A 219 -10.49 2.95 -13.26
CA GLU A 219 -10.67 4.19 -12.52
C GLU A 219 -10.35 5.39 -13.44
N ASN A 220 -11.28 6.34 -13.47
CA ASN A 220 -11.13 7.54 -14.28
C ASN A 220 -11.77 8.73 -13.55
N ASN A 221 -10.97 9.45 -12.77
CA ASN A 221 -11.43 10.70 -12.17
C ASN A 221 -11.34 11.87 -13.18
N LYS A 222 -12.01 12.99 -12.91
CA LYS A 222 -12.04 14.18 -13.82
C LYS A 222 -10.64 14.70 -14.21
N LEU A 223 -9.63 14.49 -13.38
CA LEU A 223 -8.25 14.88 -13.65
C LEU A 223 -7.51 13.87 -14.54
N GLN A 224 -7.92 12.60 -14.52
CA GLN A 224 -7.41 11.51 -15.34
C GLN A 224 -8.16 11.36 -16.67
N ASP A 225 -9.31 12.02 -16.85
CA ASP A 225 -10.13 11.91 -18.05
C ASP A 225 -9.37 12.23 -19.36
N PRO A 226 -8.55 13.30 -19.44
CA PRO A 226 -7.72 13.53 -20.62
C PRO A 226 -6.68 12.41 -20.86
N PHE A 227 -6.16 11.80 -19.79
CA PHE A 227 -5.20 10.71 -19.87
C PHE A 227 -5.86 9.41 -20.35
N TYR A 228 -7.07 9.12 -19.89
CA TYR A 228 -7.88 8.00 -20.37
C TYR A 228 -8.17 8.11 -21.87
N GLU A 229 -8.64 9.26 -22.31
CA GLU A 229 -8.98 9.52 -23.72
C GLU A 229 -7.75 9.50 -24.64
N GLN A 230 -6.65 10.14 -24.24
CA GLN A 230 -5.48 10.33 -25.11
C GLN A 230 -4.46 9.19 -25.04
N VAL A 231 -4.45 8.39 -23.97
CA VAL A 231 -3.42 7.35 -23.75
C VAL A 231 -4.05 5.97 -23.72
N PHE A 232 -5.02 5.72 -22.83
CA PHE A 232 -5.55 4.37 -22.66
C PHE A 232 -6.41 3.93 -23.84
N LYS A 233 -7.33 4.77 -24.35
CA LYS A 233 -8.16 4.39 -25.51
C LYS A 233 -7.33 3.99 -26.75
N PRO A 234 -6.31 4.76 -27.18
CA PRO A 234 -5.43 4.33 -28.27
C PRO A 234 -4.70 3.02 -27.98
N LEU A 235 -4.18 2.82 -26.76
CA LEU A 235 -3.50 1.57 -26.38
C LEU A 235 -4.44 0.36 -26.43
N PHE A 236 -5.68 0.50 -25.92
CA PHE A 236 -6.68 -0.57 -26.02
C PHE A 236 -7.02 -0.90 -27.48
N LEU A 237 -7.13 0.11 -28.36
CA LEU A 237 -7.38 -0.11 -29.78
C LEU A 237 -6.20 -0.82 -30.46
N GLN A 238 -4.97 -0.41 -30.18
CA GLN A 238 -3.78 -1.06 -30.70
C GLN A 238 -3.72 -2.53 -30.25
N LYS A 239 -3.92 -2.80 -28.96
CA LYS A 239 -3.95 -4.18 -28.44
C LYS A 239 -5.11 -4.99 -29.00
N ALA A 240 -6.25 -4.38 -29.28
CA ALA A 240 -7.36 -5.07 -29.89
C ALA A 240 -7.03 -5.56 -31.31
N ILE A 241 -6.26 -4.79 -32.08
CA ILE A 241 -5.75 -5.21 -33.39
C ILE A 241 -4.72 -6.34 -33.23
N GLU A 242 -3.75 -6.17 -32.34
CA GLU A 242 -2.69 -7.16 -32.09
C GLU A 242 -3.25 -8.52 -31.63
N ARG A 243 -4.22 -8.49 -30.71
CA ARG A 243 -4.86 -9.68 -30.11
C ARG A 243 -6.08 -10.18 -30.89
N LYS A 244 -6.50 -9.45 -31.93
CA LYS A 244 -7.72 -9.72 -32.73
C LYS A 244 -8.98 -9.88 -31.87
N PHE A 245 -9.04 -9.17 -30.75
CA PHE A 245 -10.15 -9.22 -29.80
C PHE A 245 -10.33 -7.87 -29.11
N ILE A 246 -11.55 -7.36 -29.11
CA ILE A 246 -11.86 -6.05 -28.49
C ILE A 246 -12.31 -6.27 -27.05
N ILE A 247 -11.57 -5.69 -26.09
CA ILE A 247 -12.01 -5.58 -24.70
C ILE A 247 -12.86 -4.32 -24.55
N SER A 248 -14.12 -4.50 -24.13
CA SER A 248 -14.97 -3.38 -23.72
C SER A 248 -14.54 -2.91 -22.33
N ILE A 249 -14.03 -1.69 -22.25
CA ILE A 249 -13.58 -1.03 -21.03
C ILE A 249 -14.53 0.11 -20.66
N ALA A 250 -14.98 0.14 -19.41
CA ALA A 250 -15.87 1.17 -18.88
C ALA A 250 -15.11 2.07 -17.88
N PRO A 251 -15.13 3.40 -18.04
CA PRO A 251 -14.56 4.30 -17.05
C PRO A 251 -15.43 4.31 -15.77
N ASP A 252 -14.79 4.23 -14.60
CA ASP A 252 -15.42 4.51 -13.32
C ASP A 252 -15.23 5.99 -12.96
N GLU A 253 -16.22 6.79 -13.33
CA GLU A 253 -16.24 8.26 -13.14
C GLU A 253 -16.70 8.69 -11.73
N ARG A 254 -16.81 7.75 -10.79
CA ARG A 254 -17.27 8.04 -9.43
C ARG A 254 -16.34 9.05 -8.75
N ALA A 255 -16.92 10.09 -8.16
CA ALA A 255 -16.22 10.92 -7.18
C ALA A 255 -16.05 10.11 -5.88
N LYS A 256 -14.90 9.43 -5.76
CA LYS A 256 -14.57 8.60 -4.59
C LYS A 256 -14.43 9.50 -3.35
N PRO A 257 -15.10 9.18 -2.22
CA PRO A 257 -14.82 9.82 -0.93
C PRO A 257 -13.41 9.44 -0.45
N ASP A 258 -13.02 9.96 0.72
CA ASP A 258 -11.70 9.70 1.32
C ASP A 258 -11.28 8.22 1.20
N LYS A 259 -10.07 8.00 0.68
CA LYS A 259 -9.54 6.67 0.35
C LYS A 259 -9.55 5.75 1.58
N PHE A 260 -9.09 6.29 2.71
CA PHE A 260 -8.96 5.51 3.93
C PHE A 260 -10.33 5.09 4.47
N ALA A 261 -11.23 6.05 4.69
CA ALA A 261 -12.57 5.79 5.22
C ALA A 261 -13.38 4.82 4.36
N ARG A 262 -13.17 4.85 3.04
CA ARG A 262 -13.85 3.97 2.09
C ARG A 262 -13.35 2.52 2.16
N ILE A 263 -12.03 2.31 2.16
CA ILE A 263 -11.44 0.96 2.22
C ILE A 263 -11.75 0.33 3.58
N GLU A 264 -11.57 1.09 4.67
CA GLU A 264 -11.90 0.64 6.03
C GLU A 264 -13.38 0.29 6.13
N GLY A 265 -14.29 1.23 5.81
CA GLY A 265 -15.73 1.02 5.97
C GLY A 265 -16.33 -0.08 5.08
N ASN A 266 -15.78 -0.32 3.88
CA ASN A 266 -16.34 -1.31 2.96
C ASN A 266 -15.65 -2.69 3.02
N LEU A 267 -14.32 -2.74 3.21
CA LEU A 267 -13.58 -4.00 3.13
C LEU A 267 -13.23 -4.59 4.51
N GLU A 268 -13.00 -3.79 5.55
CA GLU A 268 -12.70 -4.32 6.90
C GLU A 268 -13.82 -5.23 7.41
N PRO A 269 -15.11 -4.83 7.35
CA PRO A 269 -16.18 -5.66 7.90
C PRO A 269 -16.30 -7.01 7.17
N LEU A 270 -16.03 -7.03 5.85
CA LEU A 270 -16.01 -8.26 5.07
C LEU A 270 -14.83 -9.15 5.46
N ASN A 271 -13.66 -8.56 5.63
CA ASN A 271 -12.47 -9.30 6.03
C ASN A 271 -12.63 -9.91 7.42
N ARG A 272 -13.10 -9.11 8.40
CA ARG A 272 -13.37 -9.56 9.77
C ARG A 272 -14.43 -10.66 9.83
N ALA A 273 -15.41 -10.63 8.94
CA ALA A 273 -16.42 -11.68 8.81
C ALA A 273 -15.94 -12.91 8.01
N GLY A 274 -14.72 -12.92 7.48
CA GLY A 274 -14.20 -13.99 6.62
C GLY A 274 -14.87 -14.07 5.23
N ASN A 275 -15.52 -12.98 4.81
CA ASN A 275 -16.25 -12.88 3.54
C ASN A 275 -15.45 -12.19 2.43
N LEU A 276 -14.28 -11.60 2.74
CA LEU A 276 -13.25 -11.23 1.76
C LEU A 276 -12.26 -12.39 1.63
N ILE A 277 -12.28 -13.09 0.50
CA ILE A 277 -11.55 -14.34 0.29
C ILE A 277 -10.55 -14.17 -0.85
N PHE A 278 -9.27 -14.36 -0.53
CA PHE A 278 -8.20 -14.39 -1.53
C PHE A 278 -8.02 -15.81 -2.05
N ASN A 279 -7.81 -15.96 -3.35
CA ASN A 279 -7.68 -17.26 -3.98
C ASN A 279 -6.44 -18.02 -3.49
N ILE A 280 -6.64 -19.10 -2.73
CA ILE A 280 -5.54 -19.92 -2.20
C ILE A 280 -4.63 -20.51 -3.29
N ALA A 281 -5.17 -20.75 -4.49
CA ALA A 281 -4.37 -21.25 -5.62
C ALA A 281 -3.34 -20.22 -6.12
N GLU A 282 -3.53 -18.94 -5.82
CA GLU A 282 -2.64 -17.85 -6.21
C GLU A 282 -1.77 -17.37 -5.03
N LYS A 283 -1.68 -18.14 -3.93
CA LYS A 283 -0.93 -17.72 -2.74
C LYS A 283 0.57 -17.50 -2.99
N GLU A 284 1.13 -18.23 -3.95
CA GLU A 284 2.53 -18.08 -4.40
C GLU A 284 2.68 -17.06 -5.54
N ASN A 285 1.59 -16.45 -6.01
CA ASN A 285 1.67 -15.41 -7.04
C ASN A 285 2.23 -14.12 -6.42
N PRO A 286 3.37 -13.58 -6.92
CA PRO A 286 3.99 -12.39 -6.35
C PRO A 286 3.07 -11.17 -6.32
N HIS A 287 2.16 -11.01 -7.28
CA HIS A 287 1.21 -9.89 -7.28
C HIS A 287 0.16 -10.02 -6.18
N MET A 288 -0.28 -11.24 -5.88
CA MET A 288 -1.23 -11.51 -4.80
C MET A 288 -0.56 -11.39 -3.42
N GLN A 289 0.71 -11.77 -3.29
CA GLN A 289 1.49 -11.53 -2.08
C GLN A 289 1.69 -10.04 -1.82
N ARG A 290 2.00 -9.24 -2.85
CA ARG A 290 2.06 -7.78 -2.73
C ARG A 290 0.71 -7.17 -2.36
N LEU A 291 -0.38 -7.70 -2.93
CA LEU A 291 -1.72 -7.25 -2.58
C LEU A 291 -2.00 -7.52 -1.09
N GLU A 292 -1.72 -8.74 -0.61
CA GLU A 292 -1.84 -9.09 0.81
C GLU A 292 -0.96 -8.19 1.70
N GLU A 293 0.28 -7.91 1.29
CA GLU A 293 1.17 -6.99 2.02
C GLU A 293 0.57 -5.58 2.10
N GLN A 294 0.04 -5.03 1.01
CA GLN A 294 -0.61 -3.71 1.03
C GLN A 294 -1.85 -3.69 1.94
N PHE A 295 -2.63 -4.78 2.00
CA PHE A 295 -3.73 -4.89 2.96
C PHE A 295 -3.21 -4.92 4.40
N LYS A 296 -2.23 -5.78 4.72
CA LYS A 296 -1.66 -5.91 6.07
C LYS A 296 -0.98 -4.65 6.56
N LEU A 297 -0.46 -3.83 5.65
CA LEU A 297 0.17 -2.56 5.98
C LEU A 297 -0.83 -1.40 6.07
N PHE A 298 -2.12 -1.62 5.81
CA PHE A 298 -3.12 -0.57 5.77
C PHE A 298 -3.45 -0.05 7.20
N ASP A 299 -3.14 1.23 7.47
CA ASP A 299 -3.37 1.90 8.76
C ASP A 299 -3.86 3.36 8.61
N ASP A 300 -4.14 4.04 9.71
CA ASP A 300 -4.59 5.43 9.70
C ASP A 300 -3.46 6.41 9.27
N GLY A 301 -3.71 7.21 8.22
CA GLY A 301 -2.75 8.21 7.73
C GLY A 301 -1.56 7.66 6.91
N LEU A 302 -1.77 6.55 6.19
CA LEU A 302 -0.77 5.78 5.43
C LEU A 302 0.20 6.58 4.53
N PRO A 303 1.52 6.30 4.65
CA PRO A 303 2.52 6.48 3.59
C PRO A 303 2.77 5.22 2.73
N ALA A 304 2.19 4.06 3.08
CA ALA A 304 2.38 2.82 2.33
C ALA A 304 1.44 2.74 1.11
N PRO A 305 1.83 2.04 0.02
CA PRO A 305 1.00 1.91 -1.16
C PRO A 305 -0.34 1.25 -0.82
N ALA A 306 -1.44 1.92 -1.16
CA ALA A 306 -2.80 1.42 -0.93
C ALA A 306 -3.57 1.26 -2.25
N ASP A 307 -2.87 1.23 -3.38
CA ASP A 307 -3.45 1.15 -4.73
C ASP A 307 -4.13 -0.22 -4.97
N GLY A 308 -3.57 -1.30 -4.41
CA GLY A 308 -4.17 -2.63 -4.41
C GLY A 308 -5.52 -2.68 -3.67
N PRO A 309 -5.55 -2.34 -2.36
CA PRO A 309 -6.78 -2.23 -1.59
C PRO A 309 -7.81 -1.26 -2.20
N ASP A 310 -7.38 -0.14 -2.79
CA ASP A 310 -8.28 0.80 -3.48
C ASP A 310 -8.95 0.14 -4.70
N ALA A 311 -8.18 -0.58 -5.52
CA ALA A 311 -8.71 -1.29 -6.68
C ALA A 311 -9.69 -2.40 -6.27
N VAL A 312 -9.42 -3.12 -5.17
CA VAL A 312 -10.37 -4.12 -4.63
C VAL A 312 -11.66 -3.44 -4.16
N GLU A 313 -11.58 -2.30 -3.48
CA GLU A 313 -12.79 -1.57 -3.08
C GLU A 313 -13.57 -1.07 -4.29
N GLY A 314 -12.88 -0.48 -5.28
CA GLY A 314 -13.49 0.03 -6.49
C GLY A 314 -14.23 -1.08 -7.25
N GLY A 315 -13.56 -2.21 -7.44
CA GLY A 315 -14.16 -3.39 -8.07
C GLY A 315 -15.32 -3.96 -7.24
N TYR A 316 -15.21 -4.00 -5.91
CA TYR A 316 -16.30 -4.46 -5.04
C TYR A 316 -17.54 -3.57 -5.15
N PHE A 317 -17.37 -2.25 -5.12
CA PHE A 317 -18.47 -1.30 -5.26
C PHE A 317 -19.19 -1.46 -6.61
N VAL A 318 -18.43 -1.59 -7.70
CA VAL A 318 -18.99 -1.83 -9.03
C VAL A 318 -19.72 -3.17 -9.09
N ALA A 319 -19.13 -4.22 -8.49
CA ALA A 319 -19.76 -5.54 -8.42
C ALA A 319 -21.10 -5.47 -7.67
N GLN A 320 -21.15 -4.83 -6.49
CA GLN A 320 -22.38 -4.65 -5.73
C GLN A 320 -23.46 -3.93 -6.55
N ARG A 321 -23.12 -2.82 -7.23
CA ARG A 321 -24.07 -2.08 -8.08
C ARG A 321 -24.61 -2.94 -9.21
N LYS A 322 -23.78 -3.77 -9.84
CA LYS A 322 -24.23 -4.70 -10.88
C LYS A 322 -25.11 -5.81 -10.32
N VAL A 323 -24.74 -6.41 -9.19
CA VAL A 323 -25.59 -7.41 -8.52
C VAL A 323 -26.97 -6.81 -8.23
N ALA A 324 -27.02 -5.60 -7.69
CA ALA A 324 -28.28 -4.90 -7.41
C ALA A 324 -29.10 -4.65 -8.69
N ALA A 325 -28.46 -4.29 -9.81
CA ALA A 325 -29.15 -4.06 -11.09
C ALA A 325 -29.69 -5.34 -11.75
N ILE A 326 -29.04 -6.49 -11.50
CA ILE A 326 -29.43 -7.79 -12.06
C ILE A 326 -30.46 -8.51 -11.17
N THR A 327 -30.55 -8.13 -9.89
CA THR A 327 -31.52 -8.73 -8.96
C THR A 327 -32.95 -8.35 -9.36
N PRO A 328 -33.86 -9.32 -9.61
CA PRO A 328 -35.20 -9.08 -10.18
C PRO A 328 -36.13 -8.14 -9.40
N THR A 329 -35.78 -7.79 -8.16
CA THR A 329 -36.53 -6.86 -7.30
C THR A 329 -36.07 -5.41 -7.41
N ALA A 330 -35.15 -5.08 -8.33
CA ALA A 330 -34.72 -3.71 -8.58
C ALA A 330 -35.86 -2.89 -9.22
N TRP A 331 -36.62 -2.18 -8.39
CA TRP A 331 -37.64 -1.23 -8.86
C TRP A 331 -36.94 -0.03 -9.49
N SER A 332 -37.05 0.12 -10.80
CA SER A 332 -36.64 1.35 -11.49
C SER A 332 -37.84 2.29 -11.60
N ILE A 333 -37.80 3.40 -10.85
CA ILE A 333 -38.75 4.50 -11.04
C ILE A 333 -38.17 5.40 -12.13
N GLY A 334 -38.59 5.16 -13.37
CA GLY A 334 -38.28 6.05 -14.49
C GLY A 334 -39.20 7.28 -14.47
N THR A 335 -38.64 8.47 -14.29
CA THR A 335 -39.37 9.70 -14.64
C THR A 335 -39.42 9.83 -16.15
N ARG A 336 -40.63 9.75 -16.71
CA ARG A 336 -40.89 9.98 -18.14
C ARG A 336 -40.45 11.41 -18.48
N PRO A 337 -39.51 11.65 -19.41
CA PRO A 337 -39.13 13.00 -19.80
C PRO A 337 -40.36 13.70 -20.37
N VAL A 338 -40.77 14.81 -19.75
CA VAL A 338 -41.85 15.64 -20.29
C VAL A 338 -41.29 16.36 -21.51
N ASN A 339 -41.79 16.01 -22.70
CA ASN A 339 -41.42 16.65 -23.94
C ASN A 339 -41.94 18.10 -23.92
N LYS A 340 -41.05 19.07 -23.67
CA LYS A 340 -41.36 20.51 -23.64
C LYS A 340 -41.63 21.11 -25.04
N LYS A 341 -41.61 20.30 -26.10
CA LYS A 341 -41.90 20.73 -27.49
C LYS A 341 -43.21 20.16 -28.04
N ARG A 342 -44.27 20.12 -27.21
CA ARG A 342 -45.63 19.98 -27.73
C ARG A 342 -46.36 21.31 -27.57
N TYR A 343 -46.56 21.93 -28.73
CA TYR A 343 -47.16 23.22 -29.07
C TYR A 343 -46.26 24.43 -28.81
#